data_AF-A0A8G1R610-F1
#
_entry.id   AF-A0A8G1R610-F1
#
_cell.length_a   1.000
_cell.length_b   1.000
_cell.length_c   1.000
_cell.angle_alpha   90.00
_cell.angle_beta   90.00
_cell.angle_gamma   90.00
#
_symmetry.space_group_name_H-M   'P 1'
#
loop_
_entity.id
_entity.type
_entity.pdbx_description
1 polymer ?
#
loop_
_entity_poly.entity_id
_entity_poly.type
_entity_poly.pdbx_seq_one_letter_code
_entity_poly.pdbx_strand_id
1 'polypeptide(L)'
;MSRRRASHSESLGISSTMNEALAYPFSGMQQSNAPQRRGPIEGPNGRRLIRRVTWRSSTYKLMACLWVLGVFYIVWLIRDVFYYPFYASSKQPLTPKDTNDLLAPYVGRQECDISSLSLFSPPQPGDGERASSNPYCQSRDALLNAMSNGGRHGFDAAYTSQGCSYRWFTSAEVCDILRKFDGIVFVGDDTLADAYAGFNILLREDLATGSLKEWEINKGHGHDCRCESQFTSRSCLPLRITSSDEVYAQEGSSAPRRPYACSSRIPHAFLATASSPAPRGVYDKFRRMVARGVGRNRPVPVILSLSLSTSYSLSTAKSSMDEWLTLAQASGRNTPFLWVGPTAPGLQKDSRDNIHASSWQYSQDTAQEARNRGLDALGMYNATLQADSWDGKHYGEKVALIQAMMVINWLAML
;
A
#
# COMPACT_ATOMS: atom_id res chain seq x y z
N MET A 1 58.80 46.46 -12.27
CA MET A 1 59.36 45.43 -11.36
C MET A 1 58.56 44.15 -11.61
N SER A 2 59.16 43.01 -12.00
CA SER A 2 59.84 42.02 -11.13
C SER A 2 58.85 41.31 -10.18
N ARG A 3 58.62 39.98 -10.21
CA ARG A 3 59.33 38.89 -10.95
C ARG A 3 58.47 37.59 -11.04
N ARG A 4 58.36 36.99 -12.26
CA ARG A 4 58.13 35.54 -12.61
C ARG A 4 56.80 34.89 -12.13
N ARG A 5 56.02 34.13 -12.94
CA ARG A 5 56.26 32.89 -13.76
C ARG A 5 56.62 31.66 -12.91
N ALA A 6 56.14 30.42 -13.15
CA ALA A 6 55.07 29.81 -13.99
C ALA A 6 54.90 28.31 -13.52
N SER A 7 54.18 27.33 -14.11
CA SER A 7 53.43 27.17 -15.38
C SER A 7 52.52 25.90 -15.34
N HIS A 8 51.56 25.83 -16.29
CA HIS A 8 51.12 24.69 -17.15
C HIS A 8 51.79 23.28 -17.00
N SER A 9 51.15 22.14 -17.34
CA SER A 9 49.83 21.87 -17.98
C SER A 9 49.35 20.41 -17.81
N GLU A 10 48.15 20.12 -18.30
CA GLU A 10 47.47 18.81 -18.50
C GLU A 10 48.31 17.77 -19.29
N SER A 11 48.02 16.46 -19.35
CA SER A 11 46.73 15.86 -19.75
C SER A 11 46.67 14.32 -19.69
N LEU A 12 45.44 13.76 -19.78
CA LEU A 12 44.95 12.50 -20.39
C LEU A 12 45.87 11.24 -20.49
N GLY A 13 45.38 10.05 -20.09
CA GLY A 13 46.16 8.79 -20.23
C GLY A 13 45.53 7.43 -19.88
N ILE A 14 44.38 7.10 -20.46
CA ILE A 14 43.81 5.76 -20.77
C ILE A 14 44.56 4.46 -20.32
N SER A 15 43.96 3.74 -19.36
CA SER A 15 43.75 2.26 -19.27
C SER A 15 44.86 1.18 -19.16
N SER A 16 44.55 0.16 -18.33
CA SER A 16 44.59 -1.31 -18.61
C SER A 16 45.78 -2.21 -18.19
N THR A 17 45.49 -3.53 -18.19
CA THR A 17 46.33 -4.74 -18.05
C THR A 17 46.76 -5.23 -16.66
N MET A 18 46.81 -6.57 -16.53
CA MET A 18 46.97 -7.40 -15.32
C MET A 18 48.25 -8.26 -15.43
N ASN A 19 48.64 -8.92 -14.31
CA ASN A 19 49.50 -10.14 -14.21
C ASN A 19 50.96 -9.97 -14.67
N GLU A 20 51.99 -10.39 -13.93
CA GLU A 20 52.40 -11.76 -13.50
C GLU A 20 53.33 -11.63 -12.26
N ALA A 21 53.42 -12.53 -11.28
CA ALA A 21 53.73 -13.98 -11.22
C ALA A 21 55.26 -14.30 -11.15
N LEU A 22 55.60 -15.51 -10.65
CA LEU A 22 56.95 -16.02 -10.27
C LEU A 22 57.51 -15.49 -8.92
N ALA A 23 58.17 -16.29 -8.05
CA ALA A 23 58.39 -17.75 -8.02
C ALA A 23 58.60 -18.29 -6.58
N TYR A 24 58.41 -19.60 -6.39
CA TYR A 24 58.88 -20.38 -5.23
C TYR A 24 60.35 -20.82 -5.42
N PRO A 25 61.10 -21.11 -4.33
CA PRO A 25 61.26 -22.53 -3.94
C PRO A 25 61.18 -22.79 -2.41
N PHE A 26 61.09 -24.08 -2.06
CA PHE A 26 60.99 -24.59 -0.68
C PHE A 26 62.35 -24.71 0.03
N SER A 27 62.40 -24.32 1.31
CA SER A 27 63.20 -24.94 2.38
C SER A 27 62.80 -24.33 3.74
N GLY A 28 62.77 -25.05 4.86
CA GLY A 28 63.07 -26.47 5.02
C GLY A 28 63.68 -26.85 6.37
N MET A 29 63.22 -26.30 7.50
CA MET A 29 63.67 -26.79 8.81
C MET A 29 62.62 -26.67 9.91
N GLN A 30 62.56 -27.71 10.74
CA GLN A 30 61.62 -27.88 11.84
C GLN A 30 62.38 -27.73 13.16
N GLN A 31 62.02 -26.75 14.00
CA GLN A 31 62.50 -26.69 15.37
C GLN A 31 61.44 -26.18 16.33
N SER A 32 61.06 -27.06 17.27
CA SER A 32 60.17 -26.76 18.39
C SER A 32 60.85 -25.89 19.43
N ASN A 33 60.16 -24.88 19.97
CA ASN A 33 60.31 -24.53 21.38
C ASN A 33 59.15 -23.67 21.94
N ALA A 34 59.03 -23.66 23.26
CA ALA A 34 57.93 -23.06 24.01
C ALA A 34 57.86 -21.52 23.94
N PRO A 35 56.69 -20.89 24.20
CA PRO A 35 56.57 -19.43 24.21
C PRO A 35 57.47 -18.79 25.28
N GLN A 36 58.42 -17.97 24.84
CA GLN A 36 59.30 -17.21 25.74
C GLN A 36 58.49 -16.22 26.59
N ARG A 37 58.41 -16.48 27.90
CA ARG A 37 58.01 -15.46 28.89
C ARG A 37 59.03 -14.31 28.84
N ARG A 38 58.63 -13.15 28.33
CA ARG A 38 59.43 -11.92 28.43
C ARG A 38 59.69 -11.59 29.90
N GLY A 39 60.97 -11.60 30.30
CA GLY A 39 61.39 -11.09 31.60
C GLY A 39 61.18 -9.56 31.71
N PRO A 40 61.29 -8.98 32.91
CA PRO A 40 61.27 -7.54 33.09
C PRO A 40 62.40 -6.87 32.30
N ILE A 41 62.12 -5.70 31.71
CA ILE A 41 63.15 -4.92 31.03
C ILE A 41 64.00 -4.22 32.09
N GLU A 42 65.27 -4.60 32.19
CA GLU A 42 66.24 -3.97 33.08
C GLU A 42 66.95 -2.80 32.38
N GLY A 43 67.20 -1.73 33.13
CA GLY A 43 67.97 -0.58 32.65
C GLY A 43 69.47 -0.75 32.92
N PRO A 44 70.32 0.10 32.30
CA PRO A 44 71.76 0.13 32.62
C PRO A 44 71.99 0.28 34.13
N ASN A 45 73.02 -0.40 34.64
CA ASN A 45 73.39 -0.46 36.06
C ASN A 45 72.34 -1.11 36.98
N GLY A 46 71.54 -2.06 36.47
CA GLY A 46 70.78 -3.03 37.29
C GLY A 46 69.64 -2.45 38.14
N ARG A 47 69.27 -1.18 37.93
CA ARG A 47 68.18 -0.54 38.69
C ARG A 47 66.84 -0.88 38.05
N ARG A 48 66.02 -1.65 38.78
CA ARG A 48 64.68 -2.09 38.40
C ARG A 48 63.82 -0.89 37.96
N LEU A 49 63.38 -0.87 36.71
CA LEU A 49 62.60 0.24 36.14
C LEU A 49 61.16 0.25 36.68
N ILE A 50 60.96 0.85 37.86
CA ILE A 50 59.63 1.15 38.38
C ILE A 50 58.98 2.18 37.45
N ARG A 51 58.03 1.71 36.64
CA ARG A 51 57.24 2.52 35.70
C ARG A 51 56.47 3.59 36.48
N ARG A 52 57.01 4.81 36.57
CA ARG A 52 56.34 5.95 37.23
C ARG A 52 54.98 6.18 36.54
N VAL A 53 53.90 5.80 37.23
CA VAL A 53 52.53 6.12 36.80
C VAL A 53 52.31 7.60 37.04
N THR A 54 52.66 8.41 36.03
CA THR A 54 52.40 9.85 36.09
C THR A 54 50.89 10.08 36.13
N TRP A 55 50.43 10.94 37.06
CA TRP A 55 49.00 11.20 37.28
C TRP A 55 48.26 11.50 35.97
N ARG A 56 48.85 12.35 35.11
CA ARG A 56 48.37 12.66 33.74
C ARG A 56 48.13 11.42 32.86
N SER A 57 48.96 10.38 32.94
CA SER A 57 48.74 9.15 32.16
C SER A 57 47.64 8.27 32.76
N SER A 58 47.40 8.36 34.08
CA SER A 58 46.33 7.63 34.75
C SER A 58 44.98 8.28 34.49
N THR A 59 44.88 9.61 34.65
CA THR A 59 43.65 10.36 34.40
C THR A 59 43.20 10.30 32.94
N TYR A 60 44.13 10.36 31.97
CA TYR A 60 43.77 10.22 30.55
C TYR A 60 43.18 8.84 30.23
N LYS A 61 43.72 7.77 30.83
CA LYS A 61 43.16 6.40 30.68
C LYS A 61 41.80 6.27 31.36
N LEU A 62 41.63 6.86 32.55
CA LEU A 62 40.36 6.84 33.28
C LEU A 62 39.27 7.59 32.48
N MET A 63 39.60 8.75 31.92
CA MET A 63 38.71 9.50 31.03
C MET A 63 38.41 8.75 29.71
N ALA A 64 39.39 8.07 29.11
CA ALA A 64 39.15 7.23 27.94
C ALA A 64 38.21 6.06 28.25
N CYS A 65 38.40 5.38 29.38
CA CYS A 65 37.47 4.33 29.83
C CYS A 65 36.07 4.88 30.13
N LEU A 66 35.95 6.04 30.79
CA LEU A 66 34.65 6.67 31.04
C LEU A 66 33.95 7.10 29.75
N TRP A 67 34.69 7.60 28.75
CA TRP A 67 34.12 7.93 27.44
C TRP A 67 33.63 6.68 26.70
N VAL A 68 34.42 5.60 26.68
CA VAL A 68 34.02 4.31 26.08
C VAL A 68 32.80 3.71 26.80
N LEU A 69 32.76 3.75 28.14
CA LEU A 69 31.59 3.34 28.92
C LEU A 69 30.38 4.24 28.67
N GLY A 70 30.57 5.55 28.50
CA GLY A 70 29.52 6.49 28.11
C GLY A 70 28.95 6.19 26.73
N VAL A 71 29.80 5.88 25.74
CA VAL A 71 29.36 5.43 24.40
C VAL A 71 28.61 4.10 24.50
N PHE A 72 29.09 3.11 25.26
CA PHE A 72 28.35 1.86 25.47
C PHE A 72 27.01 2.08 26.21
N TYR A 73 26.95 3.00 27.16
CA TYR A 73 25.71 3.34 27.87
C TYR A 73 24.70 4.09 26.97
N ILE A 74 25.17 4.98 26.09
CA ILE A 74 24.35 5.61 25.05
C ILE A 74 23.87 4.56 24.04
N VAL A 75 24.74 3.66 23.58
CA VAL A 75 24.35 2.54 22.70
C VAL A 75 23.36 1.59 23.40
N TRP A 76 23.44 1.43 24.72
CA TRP A 76 22.49 0.62 25.52
C TRP A 76 21.14 1.31 25.72
N LEU A 77 21.11 2.62 25.99
CA LEU A 77 19.88 3.41 26.01
C LEU A 77 19.20 3.43 24.63
N ILE A 78 19.98 3.64 23.57
CA ILE A 78 19.49 3.57 22.19
C ILE A 78 19.05 2.14 21.85
N ARG A 79 19.77 1.10 22.32
CA ARG A 79 19.36 -0.29 22.16
C ARG A 79 17.93 -0.45 22.67
N ASP A 80 17.62 -0.03 23.89
CA ASP A 80 16.29 -0.26 24.47
C ASP A 80 15.18 0.56 23.80
N VAL A 81 15.51 1.69 23.16
CA VAL A 81 14.59 2.42 22.26
C VAL A 81 14.32 1.66 20.94
N PHE A 82 15.32 0.95 20.40
CA PHE A 82 15.20 0.14 19.17
C PHE A 82 14.94 -1.37 19.42
N TYR A 83 14.92 -1.82 20.68
CA TYR A 83 14.58 -3.18 21.11
C TYR A 83 13.12 -3.32 21.56
N TYR A 84 12.33 -2.24 21.50
CA TYR A 84 10.90 -2.40 21.22
C TYR A 84 10.77 -3.10 19.87
N PRO A 85 10.20 -4.32 19.81
CA PRO A 85 10.20 -5.09 18.58
C PRO A 85 9.18 -4.52 17.60
N PHE A 86 9.66 -3.72 16.64
CA PHE A 86 8.95 -3.46 15.39
C PHE A 86 8.71 -4.77 14.58
N TYR A 87 9.26 -5.90 15.02
CA TYR A 87 8.93 -7.25 14.61
C TYR A 87 8.07 -8.02 15.64
N ALA A 88 7.09 -7.33 16.22
CA ALA A 88 5.89 -7.94 16.80
C ALA A 88 4.68 -7.69 15.89
N SER A 89 4.76 -8.16 14.64
CA SER A 89 3.53 -8.49 13.90
C SER A 89 2.75 -9.48 14.77
N SER A 90 1.60 -9.05 15.29
CA SER A 90 0.80 -9.84 16.23
C SER A 90 0.14 -11.00 15.49
N LYS A 91 0.91 -12.05 15.24
CA LYS A 91 0.40 -13.39 14.92
C LYS A 91 -0.22 -14.01 16.17
N GLN A 92 -1.25 -13.35 16.70
CA GLN A 92 -2.18 -13.98 17.62
C GLN A 92 -2.75 -15.21 16.89
N PRO A 93 -2.56 -16.43 17.43
CA PRO A 93 -3.15 -17.61 16.81
C PRO A 93 -4.67 -17.46 16.88
N LEU A 94 -5.33 -17.39 15.71
CA LEU A 94 -6.74 -17.07 15.60
C LEU A 94 -7.61 -18.05 16.41
N THR A 95 -8.04 -17.60 17.58
CA THR A 95 -8.99 -18.35 18.41
C THR A 95 -10.33 -18.41 17.68
N PRO A 96 -10.94 -19.61 17.49
CA PRO A 96 -12.06 -19.79 16.56
C PRO A 96 -13.41 -19.33 17.13
N LYS A 97 -13.51 -18.04 17.51
CA LYS A 97 -14.73 -17.21 17.63
C LYS A 97 -14.41 -15.80 18.17
N ASP A 98 -13.73 -14.98 17.37
CA ASP A 98 -13.91 -13.53 17.51
C ASP A 98 -15.32 -13.19 17.03
N THR A 99 -16.24 -12.89 17.96
CA THR A 99 -17.66 -12.62 17.67
C THR A 99 -17.89 -11.36 16.84
N ASN A 100 -16.82 -10.60 16.59
CA ASN A 100 -16.82 -9.28 15.97
C ASN A 100 -16.10 -9.27 14.61
N ASP A 101 -15.61 -10.42 14.11
CA ASP A 101 -14.99 -10.52 12.79
C ASP A 101 -16.06 -10.64 11.70
N LEU A 102 -16.31 -9.54 11.00
CA LEU A 102 -17.31 -9.42 9.94
C LEU A 102 -16.92 -10.20 8.67
N LEU A 103 -15.67 -10.66 8.57
CA LEU A 103 -15.19 -11.55 7.49
C LEU A 103 -15.15 -13.02 7.93
N ALA A 104 -15.62 -13.36 9.14
CA ALA A 104 -15.75 -14.75 9.60
C ALA A 104 -16.52 -15.71 8.66
N PRO A 105 -17.59 -15.30 7.93
CA PRO A 105 -18.28 -16.22 7.01
C PRO A 105 -17.60 -16.37 5.64
N TYR A 106 -16.56 -15.58 5.33
CA TYR A 106 -15.97 -15.55 3.99
C TYR A 106 -15.13 -16.81 3.71
N VAL A 107 -15.26 -17.35 2.51
CA VAL A 107 -14.38 -18.38 1.98
C VAL A 107 -12.95 -17.83 1.94
N GLY A 108 -11.96 -18.68 2.25
CA GLY A 108 -10.56 -18.25 2.34
C GLY A 108 -10.19 -17.52 3.64
N ARG A 109 -11.13 -17.19 4.55
CA ARG A 109 -10.84 -16.44 5.80
C ARG A 109 -9.64 -16.96 6.60
N GLN A 110 -9.51 -18.27 6.77
CA GLN A 110 -8.37 -18.89 7.47
C GLN A 110 -7.13 -19.10 6.60
N GLU A 111 -7.29 -19.12 5.28
CA GLU A 111 -6.22 -19.33 4.29
C GLU A 111 -5.45 -18.04 4.00
N CYS A 112 -6.18 -16.92 3.88
CA CYS A 112 -5.65 -15.60 3.51
C CYS A 112 -5.23 -14.74 4.73
N ASP A 113 -5.58 -15.15 5.95
CA ASP A 113 -5.30 -14.42 7.21
C ASP A 113 -5.75 -12.94 7.21
N ILE A 114 -7.01 -12.73 6.80
CA ILE A 114 -7.67 -11.40 6.74
C ILE A 114 -8.90 -11.40 7.66
N SER A 115 -8.80 -10.69 8.78
CA SER A 115 -9.91 -10.39 9.69
C SER A 115 -10.46 -8.99 9.41
N SER A 116 -11.76 -8.72 9.60
CA SER A 116 -12.27 -7.33 9.53
C SER A 116 -11.57 -6.42 10.54
N LEU A 117 -11.18 -6.97 11.70
CA LEU A 117 -10.43 -6.28 12.76
C LEU A 117 -9.01 -5.90 12.34
N SER A 118 -8.46 -6.51 11.28
CA SER A 118 -7.17 -6.13 10.68
C SER A 118 -7.29 -5.06 9.60
N LEU A 119 -8.53 -4.72 9.19
CA LEU A 119 -8.81 -3.78 8.11
C LEU A 119 -9.36 -2.44 8.65
N PHE A 120 -10.23 -2.50 9.66
CA PHE A 120 -10.96 -1.36 10.19
C PHE A 120 -11.08 -1.40 11.71
N SER A 121 -10.86 -0.25 12.36
CA SER A 121 -11.11 -0.05 13.79
C SER A 121 -12.54 0.46 14.01
N PRO A 122 -13.50 -0.34 14.52
CA PRO A 122 -14.83 0.15 14.85
C PRO A 122 -14.78 1.13 16.05
N PRO A 123 -15.65 2.15 16.09
CA PRO A 123 -15.68 3.10 17.22
C PRO A 123 -16.06 2.39 18.52
N GLN A 124 -15.22 2.52 19.56
CA GLN A 124 -15.46 1.85 20.83
C GLN A 124 -16.51 2.60 21.67
N PRO A 125 -17.44 1.88 22.33
CA PRO A 125 -18.41 2.48 23.25
C PRO A 125 -17.74 2.80 24.60
N GLY A 126 -16.84 3.78 24.60
CA GLY A 126 -16.08 4.19 25.80
C GLY A 126 -15.13 5.38 25.62
N ASP A 127 -14.77 5.75 24.38
CA ASP A 127 -13.77 6.80 24.11
C ASP A 127 -14.31 8.24 24.33
N GLY A 128 -14.54 8.59 25.58
CA GLY A 128 -14.70 9.98 26.07
C GLY A 128 -16.09 10.34 26.56
N GLU A 129 -16.16 10.83 27.81
CA GLU A 129 -17.35 11.30 28.53
C GLU A 129 -17.94 12.64 27.99
N ARG A 130 -17.87 12.85 26.67
CA ARG A 130 -18.46 13.98 25.94
C ARG A 130 -19.14 13.57 24.63
N ALA A 131 -19.16 12.29 24.27
CA ALA A 131 -19.72 11.77 23.01
C ALA A 131 -21.27 11.77 22.98
N SER A 132 -21.90 12.95 23.00
CA SER A 132 -23.35 13.15 22.88
C SER A 132 -23.86 13.01 21.42
N SER A 133 -23.19 12.19 20.61
CA SER A 133 -23.41 12.09 19.16
C SER A 133 -23.09 10.71 18.60
N ASN A 134 -23.82 10.33 17.56
CA ASN A 134 -23.60 9.12 16.78
C ASN A 134 -22.15 9.09 16.25
N PRO A 135 -21.33 8.05 16.53
CA PRO A 135 -19.91 8.04 16.18
C PRO A 135 -19.66 7.91 14.67
N TYR A 136 -20.68 7.53 13.90
CA TYR A 136 -20.61 7.45 12.44
C TYR A 136 -20.84 8.81 11.77
N CYS A 137 -20.24 9.04 10.61
CA CYS A 137 -20.40 10.30 9.88
C CYS A 137 -21.85 10.54 9.42
N GLN A 138 -22.39 11.75 9.66
CA GLN A 138 -23.80 12.08 9.40
C GLN A 138 -24.06 12.72 8.02
N SER A 139 -23.04 13.27 7.37
CA SER A 139 -23.14 13.87 6.02
C SER A 139 -22.10 13.27 5.08
N ARG A 140 -22.38 13.33 3.77
CA ARG A 140 -21.49 12.81 2.72
C ARG A 140 -20.12 13.50 2.75
N ASP A 141 -20.10 14.81 2.92
CA ASP A 141 -18.87 15.60 3.01
C ASP A 141 -18.04 15.25 4.25
N ALA A 142 -18.69 15.07 5.40
CA ALA A 142 -18.01 14.65 6.64
C ALA A 142 -17.41 13.23 6.49
N LEU A 143 -18.15 12.31 5.86
CA LEU A 143 -17.68 10.95 5.56
C LEU A 143 -16.48 10.95 4.61
N LEU A 144 -16.56 11.65 3.48
CA LEU A 144 -15.46 11.76 2.51
C LEU A 144 -14.24 12.42 3.11
N ASN A 145 -14.42 13.47 3.93
CA ASN A 145 -13.32 14.11 4.64
C ASN A 145 -12.69 13.19 5.69
N ALA A 146 -13.49 12.43 6.45
CA ALA A 146 -13.01 11.49 7.45
C ALA A 146 -12.22 10.33 6.84
N MET A 147 -12.69 9.77 5.72
CA MET A 147 -12.00 8.69 4.98
C MET A 147 -10.74 9.20 4.25
N SER A 148 -10.72 10.46 3.79
CA SER A 148 -9.55 11.03 3.11
C SER A 148 -8.42 11.42 4.07
N ASN A 149 -8.73 11.86 5.29
CA ASN A 149 -7.75 12.39 6.26
C ASN A 149 -7.47 11.46 7.45
N GLY A 150 -8.18 10.35 7.58
CA GLY A 150 -7.77 9.25 8.45
C GLY A 150 -6.60 8.46 7.89
N GLY A 151 -6.11 7.48 8.65
CA GLY A 151 -4.94 6.70 8.28
C GLY A 151 -4.79 5.44 9.11
N ARG A 152 -3.57 4.89 9.14
CA ARG A 152 -3.19 3.79 10.02
C ARG A 152 -2.34 4.32 11.17
N HIS A 153 -2.32 3.60 12.28
CA HIS A 153 -1.52 3.95 13.47
C HIS A 153 -0.44 2.89 13.71
N GLY A 154 0.42 2.72 12.71
CA GLY A 154 1.40 1.63 12.61
C GLY A 154 1.39 1.01 11.23
N PHE A 155 2.52 0.41 10.84
CA PHE A 155 2.64 -0.29 9.56
C PHE A 155 1.71 -1.51 9.54
N ASP A 156 0.90 -1.64 8.48
CA ASP A 156 -0.20 -2.61 8.32
C ASP A 156 -1.27 -2.62 9.43
N ALA A 157 -1.28 -1.64 10.34
CA ALA A 157 -2.34 -1.51 11.33
C ALA A 157 -3.70 -1.27 10.64
N ALA A 158 -4.79 -1.64 11.31
CA ALA A 158 -6.15 -1.37 10.84
C ALA A 158 -6.35 0.14 10.56
N TYR A 159 -7.13 0.46 9.53
CA TYR A 159 -7.40 1.84 9.15
C TYR A 159 -8.46 2.47 10.05
N THR A 160 -8.21 3.73 10.46
CA THR A 160 -9.09 4.54 11.31
C THR A 160 -9.35 5.89 10.62
N SER A 161 -10.63 6.24 10.43
CA SER A 161 -11.03 7.52 9.81
C SER A 161 -10.92 8.71 10.78
N GLN A 162 -10.67 9.91 10.26
CA GLN A 162 -10.48 11.10 11.11
C GLN A 162 -11.81 11.71 11.56
N GLY A 163 -11.99 11.88 12.87
CA GLY A 163 -13.09 12.64 13.49
C GLY A 163 -14.40 11.86 13.61
N CYS A 164 -14.91 11.27 12.53
CA CYS A 164 -16.07 10.38 12.56
C CYS A 164 -15.78 9.05 11.85
N SER A 165 -16.56 8.02 12.18
CA SER A 165 -16.39 6.66 11.64
C SER A 165 -17.16 6.47 10.33
N TYR A 166 -16.52 5.80 9.37
CA TYR A 166 -17.23 5.06 8.32
C TYR A 166 -17.71 3.70 8.86
N ARG A 167 -18.48 2.93 8.09
CA ARG A 167 -19.01 1.62 8.49
C ARG A 167 -18.36 0.48 7.73
N TRP A 168 -18.11 -0.64 8.40
CA TRP A 168 -17.90 -1.91 7.71
C TRP A 168 -19.25 -2.60 7.53
N PHE A 169 -19.75 -2.64 6.31
CA PHE A 169 -21.05 -3.26 6.00
C PHE A 169 -20.90 -4.77 5.80
N THR A 170 -21.89 -5.53 6.27
CA THR A 170 -22.06 -6.94 5.89
C THR A 170 -22.49 -7.06 4.43
N SER A 171 -22.19 -8.17 3.78
CA SER A 171 -22.51 -8.41 2.37
C SER A 171 -24.00 -8.21 2.04
N ALA A 172 -24.90 -8.52 2.99
CA ALA A 172 -26.33 -8.26 2.89
C ALA A 172 -26.66 -6.74 2.84
N GLU A 173 -26.08 -5.94 3.74
CA GLU A 173 -26.21 -4.47 3.74
C GLU A 173 -25.60 -3.85 2.48
N VAL A 174 -24.46 -4.39 1.99
CA VAL A 174 -23.90 -3.99 0.69
C VAL A 174 -24.94 -4.22 -0.41
N CYS A 175 -25.54 -5.41 -0.48
CA CYS A 175 -26.59 -5.70 -1.44
C CYS A 175 -27.85 -4.82 -1.29
N ASP A 176 -28.19 -4.36 -0.08
CA ASP A 176 -29.26 -3.37 0.15
C ASP A 176 -28.88 -1.99 -0.43
N ILE A 177 -27.65 -1.52 -0.16
CA ILE A 177 -27.11 -0.26 -0.71
C ILE A 177 -27.08 -0.31 -2.24
N LEU A 178 -26.52 -1.38 -2.81
CA LEU A 178 -26.35 -1.49 -4.26
C LEU A 178 -27.71 -1.58 -5.00
N ARG A 179 -28.76 -2.09 -4.35
CA ARG A 179 -30.13 -2.15 -4.88
C ARG A 179 -30.78 -0.78 -5.11
N LYS A 180 -30.17 0.34 -4.65
CA LYS A 180 -30.60 1.72 -4.99
C LYS A 180 -30.39 2.08 -6.47
N PHE A 181 -29.43 1.45 -7.14
CA PHE A 181 -28.93 1.86 -8.46
C PHE A 181 -29.45 0.97 -9.60
N ASP A 182 -29.40 1.44 -10.84
CA ASP A 182 -29.60 0.59 -12.04
C ASP A 182 -28.28 0.02 -12.57
N GLY A 183 -27.15 0.58 -12.15
CA GLY A 183 -25.82 0.04 -12.37
C GLY A 183 -24.74 0.91 -11.74
N ILE A 184 -23.51 0.41 -11.64
CA ILE A 184 -22.37 1.12 -11.06
C ILE A 184 -21.17 0.97 -12.00
N VAL A 185 -20.47 2.07 -12.29
CA VAL A 185 -19.38 2.07 -13.27
C VAL A 185 -18.09 2.54 -12.63
N PHE A 186 -17.07 1.70 -12.62
CA PHE A 186 -15.71 2.07 -12.24
C PHE A 186 -14.93 2.37 -13.53
N VAL A 187 -14.23 3.49 -13.60
CA VAL A 187 -13.48 3.93 -14.78
C VAL A 187 -12.10 4.41 -14.34
N GLY A 188 -11.03 3.81 -14.88
CA GLY A 188 -9.68 4.22 -14.49
C GLY A 188 -8.59 3.22 -14.77
N ASP A 189 -7.44 3.43 -14.14
CA ASP A 189 -6.26 2.58 -14.24
C ASP A 189 -6.19 1.50 -13.16
N ASP A 190 -5.05 0.80 -13.09
CA ASP A 190 -4.83 -0.36 -12.22
C ASP A 190 -5.07 -0.06 -10.73
N THR A 191 -4.89 1.20 -10.29
CA THR A 191 -5.20 1.62 -8.90
C THR A 191 -6.68 1.48 -8.54
N LEU A 192 -7.57 1.65 -9.53
CA LEU A 192 -9.01 1.45 -9.36
C LEU A 192 -9.44 0.01 -9.71
N ALA A 193 -8.63 -0.70 -10.51
CA ALA A 193 -8.83 -2.13 -10.75
C ALA A 193 -8.69 -2.94 -9.44
N ASP A 194 -7.75 -2.56 -8.56
CA ASP A 194 -7.60 -3.16 -7.22
C ASP A 194 -8.85 -2.92 -6.36
N ALA A 195 -9.36 -1.68 -6.28
CA ALA A 195 -10.60 -1.37 -5.56
C ALA A 195 -11.82 -2.15 -6.12
N TYR A 196 -11.90 -2.34 -7.44
CA TYR A 196 -12.95 -3.16 -8.06
C TYR A 196 -12.77 -4.67 -7.79
N ALA A 197 -11.54 -5.17 -7.72
CA ALA A 197 -11.24 -6.54 -7.32
C ALA A 197 -11.70 -6.79 -5.86
N GLY A 198 -11.40 -5.88 -4.93
CA GLY A 198 -11.91 -5.92 -3.56
C GLY A 198 -13.44 -5.85 -3.48
N PHE A 199 -14.08 -5.04 -4.33
CA PHE A 199 -15.54 -4.95 -4.44
C PHE A 199 -16.18 -6.29 -4.89
N ASN A 200 -15.53 -7.03 -5.79
CA ASN A 200 -16.00 -8.37 -6.17
C ASN A 200 -15.81 -9.41 -5.05
N ILE A 201 -14.73 -9.34 -4.26
CA ILE A 201 -14.52 -10.18 -3.08
C ILE A 201 -15.65 -9.98 -2.05
N LEU A 202 -15.96 -8.71 -1.71
CA LEU A 202 -17.05 -8.37 -0.78
C LEU A 202 -18.43 -8.86 -1.26
N LEU A 203 -18.68 -8.84 -2.58
CA LEU A 203 -19.96 -9.29 -3.13
C LEU A 203 -20.06 -10.81 -3.32
N ARG A 204 -18.94 -11.56 -3.32
CA ARG A 204 -18.90 -13.03 -3.52
C ARG A 204 -18.60 -13.80 -2.23
N GLU A 205 -18.31 -13.11 -1.15
CA GLU A 205 -17.93 -13.66 0.16
C GLU A 205 -16.73 -14.63 0.10
N ASP A 206 -15.75 -14.32 -0.75
CA ASP A 206 -14.62 -15.21 -1.04
C ASP A 206 -13.30 -14.44 -1.13
N LEU A 207 -12.51 -14.46 -0.05
CA LEU A 207 -11.18 -13.87 0.02
C LEU A 207 -10.18 -14.64 -0.87
N ALA A 208 -10.37 -15.96 -1.04
CA ALA A 208 -9.39 -16.77 -1.75
C ALA A 208 -9.42 -16.55 -3.28
N THR A 209 -10.58 -16.47 -3.91
CA THR A 209 -10.72 -16.28 -5.38
C THR A 209 -11.81 -15.30 -5.80
N GLY A 210 -12.39 -14.53 -4.87
CA GLY A 210 -13.53 -13.63 -5.13
C GLY A 210 -13.28 -12.55 -6.18
N SER A 211 -12.04 -12.12 -6.41
CA SER A 211 -11.75 -11.15 -7.49
C SER A 211 -11.66 -11.78 -8.89
N LEU A 212 -11.53 -13.12 -8.97
CA LEU A 212 -11.14 -13.82 -10.19
C LEU A 212 -12.27 -14.62 -10.85
N LYS A 213 -12.12 -14.77 -12.16
CA LYS A 213 -12.89 -15.64 -13.05
C LYS A 213 -12.48 -17.10 -12.85
N GLU A 214 -12.96 -17.72 -11.78
CA GLU A 214 -12.68 -19.13 -11.42
C GLU A 214 -12.82 -20.14 -12.58
N TRP A 215 -13.68 -19.84 -13.55
CA TRP A 215 -13.91 -20.67 -14.74
C TRP A 215 -12.84 -20.55 -15.85
N GLU A 216 -12.00 -19.52 -15.81
CA GLU A 216 -10.85 -19.31 -16.72
C GLU A 216 -9.52 -19.78 -16.08
N ILE A 217 -9.50 -20.13 -14.79
CA ILE A 217 -8.29 -20.59 -14.10
C ILE A 217 -7.95 -22.03 -14.52
N ASN A 218 -6.84 -22.17 -15.25
CA ASN A 218 -6.28 -23.48 -15.62
C ASN A 218 -5.95 -24.32 -14.37
N LYS A 219 -6.23 -25.63 -14.41
CA LYS A 219 -6.08 -26.54 -13.25
C LYS A 219 -4.70 -26.54 -12.55
N GLY A 220 -3.64 -26.16 -13.26
CA GLY A 220 -2.30 -25.99 -12.66
C GLY A 220 -2.10 -24.69 -11.87
N HIS A 221 -2.80 -23.60 -12.25
CA HIS A 221 -2.67 -22.27 -11.64
C HIS A 221 -3.69 -22.01 -10.53
N GLY A 222 -4.55 -23.00 -10.22
CA GLY A 222 -5.65 -22.87 -9.24
C GLY A 222 -5.19 -22.58 -7.81
N HIS A 223 -3.93 -22.86 -7.48
CA HIS A 223 -3.31 -22.55 -6.19
C HIS A 223 -2.51 -21.24 -6.22
N ASP A 224 -1.87 -20.93 -7.35
CA ASP A 224 -0.97 -19.77 -7.50
C ASP A 224 -1.70 -18.41 -7.50
N CYS A 225 -3.01 -18.42 -7.76
CA CYS A 225 -3.85 -17.22 -7.87
C CYS A 225 -4.80 -17.02 -6.68
N ARG A 226 -4.42 -17.47 -5.47
CA ARG A 226 -5.28 -17.41 -4.28
C ARG A 226 -4.88 -16.29 -3.32
N CYS A 227 -5.84 -15.74 -2.59
CA CYS A 227 -5.66 -14.69 -1.59
C CYS A 227 -4.90 -13.47 -2.17
N GLU A 228 -3.91 -12.95 -1.46
CA GLU A 228 -2.99 -11.88 -1.87
C GLU A 228 -2.42 -12.05 -3.29
N SER A 229 -2.22 -13.27 -3.79
CA SER A 229 -1.71 -13.53 -5.14
C SER A 229 -2.66 -13.09 -6.26
N GLN A 230 -3.95 -12.86 -5.96
CA GLN A 230 -4.91 -12.19 -6.86
C GLN A 230 -4.50 -10.73 -7.21
N PHE A 231 -3.61 -10.13 -6.41
CA PHE A 231 -3.14 -8.75 -6.53
C PHE A 231 -1.65 -8.68 -6.90
N THR A 232 -0.82 -9.56 -6.34
CA THR A 232 0.64 -9.52 -6.55
C THR A 232 1.12 -10.32 -7.77
N SER A 233 0.38 -11.34 -8.20
CA SER A 233 0.84 -12.25 -9.27
C SER A 233 0.38 -11.81 -10.65
N ARG A 234 1.34 -11.51 -11.53
CA ARG A 234 1.10 -11.04 -12.91
C ARG A 234 0.34 -12.02 -13.80
N SER A 235 0.38 -13.33 -13.51
CA SER A 235 -0.43 -14.33 -14.23
C SER A 235 -1.91 -14.31 -13.83
N CYS A 236 -2.24 -13.72 -12.68
CA CYS A 236 -3.58 -13.70 -12.11
C CYS A 236 -4.33 -12.40 -12.42
N LEU A 237 -3.63 -11.28 -12.64
CA LEU A 237 -4.24 -9.99 -13.05
C LEU A 237 -5.17 -10.09 -14.28
N PRO A 238 -4.84 -10.81 -15.37
CA PRO A 238 -5.74 -10.97 -16.52
C PRO A 238 -7.00 -11.80 -16.23
N LEU A 239 -7.00 -12.58 -15.14
CA LEU A 239 -8.11 -13.42 -14.71
C LEU A 239 -9.08 -12.67 -13.78
N ARG A 240 -8.87 -11.38 -13.50
CA ARG A 240 -9.78 -10.55 -12.70
C ARG A 240 -11.13 -10.36 -13.39
N ILE A 241 -12.21 -10.35 -12.62
CA ILE A 241 -13.55 -10.02 -13.09
C ILE A 241 -13.57 -8.53 -13.51
N THR A 242 -14.15 -8.25 -14.67
CA THR A 242 -14.30 -6.90 -15.23
C THR A 242 -15.75 -6.44 -15.33
N SER A 243 -16.73 -7.35 -15.27
CA SER A 243 -18.15 -7.01 -15.12
C SER A 243 -18.95 -8.11 -14.44
N SER A 244 -19.99 -7.72 -13.69
CA SER A 244 -20.91 -8.69 -13.07
C SER A 244 -21.67 -9.55 -14.08
N ASP A 245 -21.83 -9.08 -15.33
CA ASP A 245 -22.30 -9.90 -16.46
C ASP A 245 -21.50 -11.20 -16.62
N GLU A 246 -20.18 -11.18 -16.37
CA GLU A 246 -19.29 -12.34 -16.53
C GLU A 246 -19.59 -13.43 -15.48
N VAL A 247 -19.96 -13.03 -14.26
CA VAL A 247 -20.39 -13.93 -13.17
C VAL A 247 -21.84 -14.38 -13.36
N TYR A 248 -22.75 -13.47 -13.73
CA TYR A 248 -24.16 -13.78 -14.01
C TYR A 248 -24.34 -14.77 -15.18
N ALA A 249 -23.36 -14.85 -16.09
CA ALA A 249 -23.30 -15.85 -17.15
C ALA A 249 -22.95 -17.28 -16.68
N GLN A 250 -22.45 -17.45 -15.45
CA GLN A 250 -22.11 -18.75 -14.86
C GLN A 250 -23.17 -19.28 -13.88
N GLU A 251 -24.19 -18.48 -13.53
CA GLU A 251 -25.30 -18.92 -12.68
C GLU A 251 -26.06 -20.09 -13.34
N GLY A 252 -26.21 -21.20 -12.61
CA GLY A 252 -26.80 -22.45 -13.13
C GLY A 252 -25.80 -23.43 -13.78
N SER A 253 -24.51 -23.09 -13.85
CA SER A 253 -23.47 -24.04 -14.28
C SER A 253 -23.17 -25.09 -13.19
N SER A 254 -22.78 -26.31 -13.61
CA SER A 254 -22.60 -27.47 -12.71
C SER A 254 -21.26 -27.53 -11.97
N ALA A 255 -20.48 -26.45 -11.98
CA ALA A 255 -19.17 -26.38 -11.34
C ALA A 255 -19.26 -25.59 -10.02
N PRO A 256 -18.51 -25.95 -8.96
CA PRO A 256 -18.49 -25.20 -7.71
C PRO A 256 -17.83 -23.83 -7.97
N ARG A 257 -18.68 -22.80 -8.09
CA ARG A 257 -18.32 -21.41 -8.40
C ARG A 257 -19.09 -20.51 -7.45
N ARG A 258 -18.47 -19.45 -6.92
CA ARG A 258 -19.20 -18.50 -6.06
C ARG A 258 -19.92 -17.43 -6.90
N PRO A 259 -21.27 -17.40 -6.96
CA PRO A 259 -22.01 -16.25 -7.49
C PRO A 259 -21.89 -15.07 -6.52
N TYR A 260 -22.51 -13.93 -6.85
CA TYR A 260 -22.69 -12.86 -5.87
C TYR A 260 -23.73 -13.25 -4.82
N ALA A 261 -23.53 -12.83 -3.57
CA ALA A 261 -24.47 -13.04 -2.46
C ALA A 261 -25.79 -12.24 -2.64
N CYS A 262 -25.81 -11.25 -3.54
CA CYS A 262 -27.00 -10.46 -3.83
C CYS A 262 -28.06 -11.26 -4.59
N SER A 263 -29.22 -11.47 -3.97
CA SER A 263 -30.41 -12.12 -4.55
C SER A 263 -31.04 -11.40 -5.76
N SER A 264 -30.46 -10.28 -6.20
CA SER A 264 -30.89 -9.51 -7.36
C SER A 264 -29.68 -9.09 -8.19
N ARG A 265 -29.77 -9.27 -9.51
CA ARG A 265 -28.68 -8.93 -10.43
C ARG A 265 -28.53 -7.41 -10.54
N ILE A 266 -27.45 -6.89 -9.99
CA ILE A 266 -27.05 -5.49 -10.05
C ILE A 266 -25.89 -5.35 -11.07
N PRO A 267 -26.05 -4.57 -12.15
CA PRO A 267 -25.00 -4.34 -13.13
C PRO A 267 -23.82 -3.55 -12.53
N HIS A 268 -22.60 -4.08 -12.59
CA HIS A 268 -21.39 -3.29 -12.37
C HIS A 268 -20.28 -3.69 -13.34
N ALA A 269 -19.39 -2.74 -13.65
CA ALA A 269 -18.28 -2.95 -14.56
C ALA A 269 -17.08 -2.07 -14.22
N PHE A 270 -15.88 -2.61 -14.43
CA PHE A 270 -14.64 -1.84 -14.51
C PHE A 270 -14.27 -1.57 -15.96
N LEU A 271 -14.03 -0.31 -16.26
CA LEU A 271 -13.77 0.23 -17.59
C LEU A 271 -12.33 0.78 -17.60
N ALA A 272 -11.38 -0.12 -17.82
CA ALA A 272 -9.95 0.20 -17.85
C ALA A 272 -9.62 1.31 -18.86
N THR A 273 -8.94 2.35 -18.40
CA THR A 273 -8.32 3.39 -19.24
C THR A 273 -7.03 3.90 -18.60
N ALA A 274 -6.02 4.15 -19.43
CA ALA A 274 -4.72 4.71 -19.04
C ALA A 274 -4.49 6.13 -19.60
N SER A 275 -5.53 6.72 -20.22
CA SER A 275 -5.45 7.99 -20.92
C SER A 275 -6.77 8.75 -20.92
N SER A 276 -6.68 10.05 -21.19
CA SER A 276 -7.77 10.89 -21.70
C SER A 276 -7.28 11.53 -23.02
N PRO A 277 -7.99 11.38 -24.15
CA PRO A 277 -9.20 10.57 -24.34
C PRO A 277 -9.01 9.07 -24.09
N ALA A 278 -10.07 8.39 -23.68
CA ALA A 278 -10.12 6.94 -23.52
C ALA A 278 -10.39 6.19 -24.85
N PRO A 279 -10.00 4.92 -24.98
CA PRO A 279 -10.28 4.13 -26.19
C PRO A 279 -11.78 3.97 -26.46
N ARG A 280 -12.20 4.02 -27.73
CA ARG A 280 -13.62 3.97 -28.14
C ARG A 280 -14.44 2.84 -27.52
N GLY A 281 -13.85 1.64 -27.38
CA GLY A 281 -14.51 0.49 -26.75
C GLY A 281 -14.89 0.72 -25.28
N VAL A 282 -14.22 1.64 -24.59
CA VAL A 282 -14.53 2.07 -23.21
C VAL A 282 -15.79 2.94 -23.22
N TYR A 283 -15.91 3.91 -24.14
CA TYR A 283 -17.16 4.68 -24.32
C TYR A 283 -18.34 3.79 -24.67
N ASP A 284 -18.16 2.83 -25.57
CA ASP A 284 -19.23 1.95 -26.04
C ASP A 284 -19.58 0.86 -25.00
N LYS A 285 -18.74 0.64 -23.97
CA LYS A 285 -19.13 -0.03 -22.71
C LYS A 285 -19.87 0.92 -21.76
N PHE A 286 -19.35 2.13 -21.52
CA PHE A 286 -19.95 3.13 -20.62
C PHE A 286 -21.38 3.50 -21.03
N ARG A 287 -21.59 3.83 -22.32
CA ARG A 287 -22.92 4.11 -22.90
C ARG A 287 -23.90 2.97 -22.66
N ARG A 288 -23.48 1.71 -22.79
CA ARG A 288 -24.32 0.53 -22.50
C ARG A 288 -24.63 0.39 -21.02
N MET A 289 -23.69 0.70 -20.12
CA MET A 289 -23.95 0.68 -18.68
C MET A 289 -24.94 1.77 -18.26
N VAL A 290 -24.77 3.00 -18.74
CA VAL A 290 -25.67 4.12 -18.39
C VAL A 290 -27.04 3.98 -19.06
N ALA A 291 -27.11 3.45 -20.29
CA ALA A 291 -28.38 3.17 -20.97
C ALA A 291 -29.14 1.93 -20.44
N ARG A 292 -28.57 1.11 -19.54
CA ARG A 292 -29.31 -0.01 -18.94
C ARG A 292 -30.46 0.50 -18.07
N GLY A 293 -31.69 0.17 -18.47
CA GLY A 293 -32.89 0.61 -17.75
C GLY A 293 -33.38 1.99 -18.15
N VAL A 294 -33.36 2.36 -19.44
CA VAL A 294 -34.20 3.47 -19.95
C VAL A 294 -35.64 3.26 -19.46
N GLY A 295 -36.21 4.25 -18.77
CA GLY A 295 -37.52 4.14 -18.11
C GLY A 295 -37.47 3.78 -16.62
N ARG A 296 -36.28 3.65 -16.01
CA ARG A 296 -36.09 3.56 -14.56
C ARG A 296 -35.36 4.80 -14.02
N ASN A 297 -35.87 5.35 -12.93
CA ASN A 297 -35.39 6.63 -12.37
C ASN A 297 -34.18 6.50 -11.43
N ARG A 298 -33.53 5.33 -11.35
CA ARG A 298 -32.42 5.12 -10.42
C ARG A 298 -31.12 5.74 -10.94
N PRO A 299 -30.23 6.22 -10.06
CA PRO A 299 -28.94 6.73 -10.48
C PRO A 299 -28.03 5.60 -11.01
N VAL A 300 -27.02 6.00 -11.78
CA VAL A 300 -25.89 5.16 -12.21
C VAL A 300 -24.60 5.82 -11.71
N PRO A 301 -24.10 5.49 -10.51
CA PRO A 301 -22.89 6.10 -9.97
C PRO A 301 -21.65 5.76 -10.78
N VAL A 302 -20.76 6.75 -10.94
CA VAL A 302 -19.49 6.61 -11.63
C VAL A 302 -18.34 6.87 -10.67
N ILE A 303 -17.50 5.87 -10.46
CA ILE A 303 -16.26 5.97 -9.69
C ILE A 303 -15.13 6.14 -10.69
N LEU A 304 -14.42 7.27 -10.62
CA LEU A 304 -13.39 7.67 -11.56
C LEU A 304 -12.04 7.79 -10.86
N SER A 305 -10.99 7.23 -11.44
CA SER A 305 -9.61 7.52 -11.05
C SER A 305 -8.69 7.48 -12.27
N LEU A 306 -7.60 8.22 -12.21
CA LEU A 306 -6.49 8.12 -13.15
C LEU A 306 -5.27 8.68 -12.42
N SER A 307 -4.16 7.94 -12.33
CA SER A 307 -3.00 8.40 -11.55
C SER A 307 -1.66 7.81 -11.99
N LEU A 308 -1.35 6.56 -11.60
CA LEU A 308 -0.08 5.91 -11.89
C LEU A 308 0.15 5.76 -13.40
N SER A 309 -0.90 5.43 -14.15
CA SER A 309 -0.85 5.26 -15.61
C SER A 309 -0.41 6.53 -16.36
N THR A 310 -0.73 7.70 -15.81
CA THR A 310 -0.41 9.02 -16.42
C THR A 310 0.74 9.73 -15.72
N SER A 311 1.49 9.03 -14.86
CA SER A 311 2.59 9.60 -14.04
C SER A 311 2.15 10.84 -13.24
N TYR A 312 0.95 10.80 -12.65
CA TYR A 312 0.36 11.91 -11.89
C TYR A 312 0.14 13.20 -12.72
N SER A 313 -0.30 13.06 -13.97
CA SER A 313 -0.58 14.21 -14.87
C SER A 313 -1.90 14.91 -14.53
N LEU A 314 -1.82 16.06 -13.82
CA LEU A 314 -3.00 16.85 -13.42
C LEU A 314 -3.83 17.34 -14.62
N SER A 315 -3.19 17.63 -15.76
CA SER A 315 -3.91 18.00 -16.99
C SER A 315 -4.71 16.83 -17.55
N THR A 316 -4.14 15.62 -17.58
CA THR A 316 -4.84 14.41 -18.04
C THR A 316 -5.96 14.01 -17.07
N ALA A 317 -5.78 14.22 -15.77
CA ALA A 317 -6.83 14.03 -14.76
C ALA A 317 -8.04 14.94 -15.03
N LYS A 318 -7.80 16.24 -15.22
CA LYS A 318 -8.84 17.24 -15.54
C LYS A 318 -9.56 16.90 -16.84
N SER A 319 -8.82 16.56 -17.90
CA SER A 319 -9.41 16.12 -19.18
C SER A 319 -10.29 14.88 -19.00
N SER A 320 -9.87 13.90 -18.20
CA SER A 320 -10.67 12.70 -17.88
C SER A 320 -11.96 13.06 -17.15
N MET A 321 -11.91 13.95 -16.14
CA MET A 321 -13.13 14.42 -15.44
C MET A 321 -14.11 15.07 -16.42
N ASP A 322 -13.64 16.00 -17.25
CA ASP A 322 -14.46 16.73 -18.23
C ASP A 322 -15.04 15.81 -19.32
N GLU A 323 -14.26 14.82 -19.77
CA GLU A 323 -14.65 13.77 -20.72
C GLU A 323 -15.80 12.90 -20.19
N TRP A 324 -15.68 12.32 -18.99
CA TRP A 324 -16.69 11.43 -18.45
C TRP A 324 -17.94 12.17 -17.98
N LEU A 325 -17.81 13.40 -17.45
CA LEU A 325 -18.95 14.27 -17.16
C LEU A 325 -19.75 14.57 -18.44
N THR A 326 -19.08 14.98 -19.51
CA THR A 326 -19.74 15.30 -20.79
C THR A 326 -20.48 14.08 -21.35
N LEU A 327 -19.84 12.90 -21.33
CA LEU A 327 -20.46 11.65 -21.80
C LEU A 327 -21.65 11.21 -20.95
N ALA A 328 -21.62 11.49 -19.64
CA ALA A 328 -22.71 11.17 -18.72
C ALA A 328 -23.89 12.15 -18.86
N GLN A 329 -23.62 13.46 -18.95
CA GLN A 329 -24.64 14.50 -19.21
C GLN A 329 -25.40 14.21 -20.51
N ALA A 330 -24.70 13.79 -21.57
CA ALA A 330 -25.29 13.39 -22.85
C ALA A 330 -26.24 12.16 -22.76
N SER A 331 -26.29 11.44 -21.64
CA SER A 331 -27.25 10.35 -21.40
C SER A 331 -28.57 10.79 -20.78
N GLY A 332 -28.66 12.02 -20.25
CA GLY A 332 -29.84 12.52 -19.55
C GLY A 332 -30.17 11.83 -18.21
N ARG A 333 -29.25 11.04 -17.63
CA ARG A 333 -29.45 10.34 -16.35
C ARG A 333 -28.80 11.05 -15.17
N ASN A 334 -29.33 10.76 -13.97
CA ASN A 334 -28.63 11.07 -12.73
C ASN A 334 -27.41 10.13 -12.58
N THR A 335 -26.22 10.68 -12.73
CA THR A 335 -24.93 9.97 -12.61
C THR A 335 -24.07 10.70 -11.57
N PRO A 336 -24.17 10.37 -10.27
CA PRO A 336 -23.27 10.93 -9.26
C PRO A 336 -21.85 10.42 -9.48
N PHE A 337 -20.85 11.30 -9.36
CA PHE A 337 -19.45 11.00 -9.61
C PHE A 337 -18.61 11.06 -8.34
N LEU A 338 -17.72 10.07 -8.16
CA LEU A 338 -16.67 10.06 -7.15
C LEU A 338 -15.29 10.05 -7.84
N TRP A 339 -14.47 11.05 -7.59
CA TRP A 339 -13.03 10.99 -7.88
C TRP A 339 -12.30 10.28 -6.74
N VAL A 340 -11.60 9.19 -7.07
CA VAL A 340 -10.72 8.48 -6.15
C VAL A 340 -9.28 8.92 -6.42
N GLY A 341 -8.68 9.59 -5.43
CA GLY A 341 -7.27 9.99 -5.47
C GLY A 341 -6.32 8.79 -5.38
N PRO A 342 -5.03 8.99 -5.72
CA PRO A 342 -4.06 7.89 -5.78
C PRO A 342 -3.82 7.23 -4.43
N THR A 343 -3.32 6.00 -4.47
CA THR A 343 -2.56 5.42 -3.36
C THR A 343 -1.25 6.20 -3.15
N ALA A 344 -0.68 6.11 -1.95
CA ALA A 344 0.69 6.55 -1.74
C ALA A 344 1.67 5.66 -2.54
N PRO A 345 2.86 6.16 -2.92
CA PRO A 345 3.96 5.28 -3.27
C PRO A 345 4.42 4.53 -2.01
N GLY A 346 4.78 3.26 -2.18
CA GLY A 346 5.30 2.42 -1.10
C GLY A 346 6.76 2.71 -0.77
N LEU A 347 7.29 2.07 0.29
CA LEU A 347 8.70 2.23 0.67
C LEU A 347 9.64 1.52 -0.32
N GLN A 348 10.04 2.24 -1.36
CA GLN A 348 11.07 1.79 -2.30
C GLN A 348 12.47 2.01 -1.73
N LYS A 349 13.38 1.08 -2.00
CA LYS A 349 14.74 1.04 -1.45
C LYS A 349 15.71 2.07 -2.05
N ASP A 350 15.39 2.60 -3.24
CA ASP A 350 16.27 3.41 -4.08
C ASP A 350 15.58 4.70 -4.57
N SER A 351 14.94 5.45 -3.66
CA SER A 351 14.22 6.70 -3.99
C SER A 351 15.14 7.86 -4.38
N ARG A 352 15.54 7.91 -5.65
CA ARG A 352 16.19 9.10 -6.25
C ARG A 352 15.19 10.20 -6.59
N ASP A 353 13.91 9.86 -6.74
CA ASP A 353 12.83 10.77 -7.12
C ASP A 353 11.92 11.13 -5.93
N ASN A 354 11.43 12.36 -5.90
CA ASN A 354 10.49 12.88 -4.89
C ASN A 354 9.04 12.35 -5.08
N ILE A 355 8.88 11.07 -5.43
CA ILE A 355 7.61 10.49 -5.89
C ILE A 355 6.47 10.59 -4.84
N HIS A 356 6.79 10.49 -3.55
CA HIS A 356 5.81 10.70 -2.47
C HIS A 356 5.27 12.13 -2.47
N ALA A 357 6.13 13.14 -2.67
CA ALA A 357 5.72 14.54 -2.69
C ALA A 357 4.87 14.86 -3.93
N SER A 358 5.23 14.35 -5.11
CA SER A 358 4.41 14.53 -6.31
C SER A 358 3.06 13.80 -6.22
N SER A 359 3.03 12.58 -5.67
CA SER A 359 1.79 11.82 -5.47
C SER A 359 0.87 12.46 -4.44
N TRP A 360 1.44 13.03 -3.36
CA TRP A 360 0.67 13.76 -2.35
C TRP A 360 0.09 15.05 -2.93
N GLN A 361 0.91 15.87 -3.59
CA GLN A 361 0.47 17.12 -4.22
C GLN A 361 -0.63 16.85 -5.26
N TYR A 362 -0.45 15.84 -6.12
CA TYR A 362 -1.47 15.39 -7.07
C TYR A 362 -2.79 14.96 -6.40
N SER A 363 -2.72 14.27 -5.27
CA SER A 363 -3.91 13.89 -4.49
C SER A 363 -4.69 15.12 -4.00
N GLN A 364 -3.98 16.18 -3.59
CA GLN A 364 -4.61 17.44 -3.16
C GLN A 364 -5.21 18.20 -4.36
N ASP A 365 -4.43 18.39 -5.42
CA ASP A 365 -4.84 19.18 -6.59
C ASP A 365 -6.01 18.53 -7.34
N THR A 366 -5.97 17.21 -7.56
CA THR A 366 -7.09 16.51 -8.22
C THR A 366 -8.34 16.46 -7.34
N ALA A 367 -8.22 16.35 -6.02
CA ALA A 367 -9.38 16.43 -5.11
C ALA A 367 -10.00 17.84 -5.05
N GLN A 368 -9.27 18.89 -5.41
CA GLN A 368 -9.82 20.23 -5.60
C GLN A 368 -10.45 20.39 -6.99
N GLU A 369 -9.78 19.95 -8.05
CA GLU A 369 -10.28 20.03 -9.44
C GLU A 369 -11.53 19.17 -9.67
N ALA A 370 -11.68 18.06 -8.94
CA ALA A 370 -12.89 17.26 -8.87
C ALA A 370 -14.06 18.03 -8.23
N ARG A 371 -13.84 18.62 -7.06
CA ARG A 371 -14.85 19.42 -6.34
C ARG A 371 -15.26 20.68 -7.11
N ASN A 372 -14.32 21.33 -7.79
CA ASN A 372 -14.59 22.46 -8.70
C ASN A 372 -15.55 22.11 -9.85
N ARG A 373 -15.69 20.82 -10.18
CA ARG A 373 -16.59 20.27 -11.22
C ARG A 373 -17.85 19.63 -10.66
N GLY A 374 -18.05 19.65 -9.33
CA GLY A 374 -19.17 18.99 -8.67
C GLY A 374 -19.05 17.47 -8.52
N LEU A 375 -17.85 16.89 -8.69
CA LEU A 375 -17.58 15.52 -8.25
C LEU A 375 -17.35 15.49 -6.74
N ASP A 376 -17.78 14.41 -6.09
CA ASP A 376 -17.25 14.04 -4.79
C ASP A 376 -15.77 13.62 -4.91
N ALA A 377 -15.00 13.73 -3.83
CA ALA A 377 -13.58 13.36 -3.83
C ALA A 377 -13.20 12.53 -2.58
N LEU A 378 -12.47 11.43 -2.80
CA LEU A 378 -11.98 10.51 -1.77
C LEU A 378 -10.47 10.26 -1.98
N GLY A 379 -9.64 10.69 -1.02
CA GLY A 379 -8.19 10.48 -1.07
C GLY A 379 -7.75 9.14 -0.48
N MET A 380 -7.02 8.33 -1.26
CA MET A 380 -6.50 7.03 -0.79
C MET A 380 -5.07 7.08 -0.22
N TYR A 381 -4.37 8.21 -0.38
CA TYR A 381 -2.97 8.38 0.01
C TYR A 381 -2.73 8.05 1.49
N ASN A 382 -3.48 8.66 2.41
CA ASN A 382 -3.30 8.45 3.85
C ASN A 382 -3.70 7.04 4.32
N ALA A 383 -4.60 6.37 3.60
CA ALA A 383 -4.99 4.97 3.88
C ALA A 383 -3.91 3.94 3.47
N THR A 384 -2.95 4.34 2.63
CA THR A 384 -1.92 3.47 2.03
C THR A 384 -0.49 3.85 2.38
N LEU A 385 -0.25 5.05 2.91
CA LEU A 385 1.06 5.56 3.36
C LEU A 385 1.79 4.67 4.40
N GLN A 386 1.05 3.85 5.16
CA GLN A 386 1.58 2.88 6.12
C GLN A 386 1.03 1.46 5.88
N ALA A 387 0.74 1.09 4.64
CA ALA A 387 0.42 -0.28 4.24
C ALA A 387 1.60 -0.89 3.48
N ASP A 388 1.74 -2.22 3.52
CA ASP A 388 2.73 -2.93 2.71
C ASP A 388 2.38 -2.92 1.22
N SER A 389 3.42 -2.82 0.39
CA SER A 389 3.35 -2.60 -1.05
C SER A 389 4.31 -3.54 -1.76
N TRP A 390 3.78 -4.49 -2.53
CA TRP A 390 4.56 -5.61 -3.06
C TRP A 390 5.56 -5.22 -4.17
N ASP A 391 5.34 -4.09 -4.87
CA ASP A 391 6.28 -3.50 -5.83
C ASP A 391 6.62 -2.02 -5.57
N GLY A 392 6.17 -1.47 -4.44
CA GLY A 392 6.32 -0.05 -4.10
C GLY A 392 5.37 0.91 -4.85
N LYS A 393 4.35 0.41 -5.55
CA LYS A 393 3.31 1.21 -6.23
C LYS A 393 1.89 0.67 -6.01
N HIS A 394 1.75 -0.64 -6.12
CA HIS A 394 0.51 -1.39 -5.97
C HIS A 394 0.43 -2.06 -4.60
N TYR A 395 -0.77 -2.46 -4.20
CA TYR A 395 -1.09 -2.90 -2.85
C TYR A 395 -1.88 -4.21 -2.84
N GLY A 396 -1.91 -4.85 -1.67
CA GLY A 396 -2.52 -6.15 -1.46
C GLY A 396 -4.04 -6.17 -1.29
N GLU A 397 -4.56 -7.38 -1.10
CA GLU A 397 -5.98 -7.67 -0.89
C GLU A 397 -6.56 -6.87 0.28
N LYS A 398 -5.79 -6.73 1.37
CA LYS A 398 -6.17 -5.94 2.56
C LYS A 398 -6.45 -4.47 2.23
N VAL A 399 -5.73 -3.88 1.28
CA VAL A 399 -5.95 -2.48 0.84
C VAL A 399 -7.15 -2.40 -0.10
N ALA A 400 -7.25 -3.32 -1.06
CA ALA A 400 -8.38 -3.41 -2.00
C ALA A 400 -9.73 -3.53 -1.28
N LEU A 401 -9.82 -4.33 -0.22
CA LEU A 401 -11.01 -4.46 0.63
C LEU A 401 -11.40 -3.16 1.34
N ILE A 402 -10.42 -2.41 1.87
CA ILE A 402 -10.66 -1.11 2.51
C ILE A 402 -11.12 -0.08 1.47
N GLN A 403 -10.44 0.01 0.32
CA GLN A 403 -10.84 0.90 -0.78
C GLN A 403 -12.27 0.61 -1.25
N ALA A 404 -12.62 -0.67 -1.45
CA ALA A 404 -13.96 -1.09 -1.81
C ALA A 404 -15.00 -0.70 -0.75
N MET A 405 -14.69 -0.91 0.55
CA MET A 405 -15.60 -0.52 1.63
C MET A 405 -15.77 1.01 1.73
N MET A 406 -14.73 1.81 1.49
CA MET A 406 -14.86 3.27 1.43
C MET A 406 -15.75 3.73 0.25
N VAL A 407 -15.63 3.09 -0.92
CA VAL A 407 -16.53 3.36 -2.05
C VAL A 407 -17.98 2.95 -1.73
N ILE A 408 -18.19 1.80 -1.07
CA ILE A 408 -19.52 1.37 -0.60
C ILE A 408 -20.10 2.37 0.41
N ASN A 409 -19.28 2.98 1.27
CA ASN A 409 -19.71 4.02 2.19
C ASN A 409 -20.15 5.30 1.48
N TRP A 410 -19.47 5.71 0.40
CA TRP A 410 -19.97 6.78 -0.46
C TRP A 410 -21.31 6.41 -1.11
N LEU A 411 -21.43 5.20 -1.69
CA LEU A 411 -22.69 4.69 -2.26
C LEU A 411 -23.84 4.61 -1.23
N ALA A 412 -23.53 4.38 0.05
CA ALA A 412 -24.51 4.39 1.14
C ALA A 412 -25.14 5.77 1.37
N MET A 413 -24.41 6.86 1.06
CA MET A 413 -24.82 8.26 1.22
C MET A 413 -25.41 8.90 -0.04
N LEU A 414 -25.76 8.10 -1.05
CA LEU A 414 -26.51 8.48 -2.26
C LEU A 414 -27.97 8.03 -2.20
#